data_AF-A0A536JUK2-F1
#
_entry.id   AF-A0A536JUK2-F1
#
_cell.length_a   1.000
_cell.length_b   1.000
_cell.length_c   1.000
_cell.angle_alpha   90.00
_cell.angle_beta   90.00
_cell.angle_gamma   90.00
#
_symmetry.space_group_name_H-M   'P 1'
#
loop_
_entity.id
_entity.type
_entity.pdbx_description
1 polymer ?
#
loop_
_entity_poly.entity_id
_entity_poly.type
_entity_poly.pdbx_seq_one_letter_code
_entity_poly.pdbx_strand_id
1 'polypeptide(L)'
;MSWPKLERRKAALVAARDLRDAISELRLIAAMVALTLAIPIGAGSGVRALAAFGGGTAVVNRLSLVGAFFVVFIPASFSLVLALESFVGERERTTLEVLLSTPLREAEIYAGKVVAVLAVALTLCYGGLIVYCLVAFPGLGYFPIGILLALALSTICQVAAMVSGAVIISLNARTMRAANVMASFIILPMSLVLQLEAALILLGRAEFLWCFALLMTVVAVVLLRMGFSGFSRETLLARDVGLRHPLRRAIGAVRASFDQRPAFPRLVWMRRIPMLLAALGFPIGALAGYLAGSTGAVPAVVVRPVLSSLVRSAGSGGAFEEAIAIFAHNVLALIFVAVLAILTVGLSGFLLTFAPGFLLGFAAALSSWTVALTGIVPNGLVEIPAAIIAGGLAIQVGATTIHMDASGGWSARVLKALADYVRALRWLVPALAVAAVLEVWLG
;
A
#
# COMPACT_ATOMS: atom_id res chain seq x y z
N MET A 1 -4.80 -23.85 0.90
CA MET A 1 -4.33 -23.72 2.31
C MET A 1 -5.54 -23.36 3.17
N SER A 2 -5.89 -24.18 4.15
CA SER A 2 -7.07 -24.00 5.02
C SER A 2 -6.79 -22.98 6.12
N TRP A 3 -7.79 -22.16 6.49
CA TRP A 3 -7.71 -21.29 7.67
C TRP A 3 -7.44 -22.12 8.93
N PRO A 4 -6.61 -21.62 9.88
CA PRO A 4 -6.33 -22.34 11.12
C PRO A 4 -7.63 -22.53 11.93
N LYS A 5 -7.80 -23.71 12.54
CA LYS A 5 -8.92 -23.97 13.46
C LYS A 5 -8.73 -23.12 14.72
N LEU A 6 -9.53 -22.06 14.83
CA LEU A 6 -9.55 -21.11 15.94
C LEU A 6 -10.64 -21.48 16.95
N GLU A 7 -10.29 -21.68 18.21
CA GLU A 7 -11.28 -21.69 19.28
C GLU A 7 -11.68 -20.26 19.62
N ARG A 8 -12.84 -19.82 19.10
CA ARG A 8 -13.33 -18.43 19.23
C ARG A 8 -13.36 -17.93 20.68
N ARG A 9 -13.68 -18.80 21.65
CA ARG A 9 -13.70 -18.44 23.07
C ARG A 9 -12.32 -18.04 23.59
N LYS A 10 -11.28 -18.78 23.22
CA LYS A 10 -9.89 -18.49 23.63
C LYS A 10 -9.39 -17.17 23.03
N ALA A 11 -9.61 -16.97 21.73
CA ALA A 11 -9.26 -15.71 21.06
C ALA A 11 -10.02 -14.50 21.65
N ALA A 12 -11.31 -14.67 21.98
CA ALA A 12 -12.12 -13.62 22.60
C ALA A 12 -11.65 -13.27 24.02
N LEU A 13 -11.16 -14.24 24.80
CA LEU A 13 -10.59 -13.98 26.13
C LEU A 13 -9.33 -13.11 26.04
N VAL A 14 -8.44 -13.40 25.08
CA VAL A 14 -7.26 -12.56 24.82
C VAL A 14 -7.69 -11.16 24.39
N ALA A 15 -8.65 -11.07 23.46
CA ALA A 15 -9.14 -9.78 22.99
C ALA A 15 -9.77 -8.94 24.11
N ALA A 16 -10.56 -9.56 24.99
CA ALA A 16 -11.21 -8.88 26.10
C ALA A 16 -10.21 -8.39 27.16
N ARG A 17 -9.16 -9.18 27.44
CA ARG A 17 -8.06 -8.78 28.31
C ARG A 17 -7.36 -7.54 27.75
N ASP A 18 -6.89 -7.61 26.51
CA ASP A 18 -6.12 -6.53 25.88
C ASP A 18 -6.97 -5.26 25.68
N LEU A 19 -8.25 -5.43 25.37
CA LEU A 19 -9.18 -4.30 25.30
C LEU A 19 -9.35 -3.62 26.65
N ARG A 20 -9.47 -4.40 27.75
CA ARG A 20 -9.54 -3.84 29.10
C ARG A 20 -8.27 -3.11 29.47
N ASP A 21 -7.10 -3.68 29.15
CA ASP A 21 -5.82 -3.05 29.40
C ASP A 21 -5.70 -1.74 28.62
N ALA A 22 -6.05 -1.74 27.32
CA ALA A 22 -6.08 -0.55 26.49
C ALA A 22 -7.06 0.52 27.01
N ILE A 23 -8.19 0.11 27.60
CA ILE A 23 -9.20 1.01 28.21
C ILE A 23 -8.81 1.47 29.64
N SER A 24 -7.86 0.79 30.29
CA SER A 24 -7.42 1.16 31.63
C SER A 24 -6.43 2.33 31.64
N GLU A 25 -5.71 2.56 30.54
CA GLU A 25 -4.76 3.66 30.39
C GLU A 25 -5.50 4.98 30.07
N LEU A 26 -6.11 5.59 31.10
CA LEU A 26 -6.97 6.79 30.98
C LEU A 26 -6.33 7.92 30.18
N ARG A 27 -5.02 8.15 30.33
CA ARG A 27 -4.30 9.22 29.62
C ARG A 27 -4.29 9.00 28.11
N LEU A 28 -4.05 7.77 27.67
CA LEU A 28 -3.98 7.41 26.25
C LEU A 28 -5.37 7.55 25.61
N ILE A 29 -6.38 6.98 26.25
CA ILE A 29 -7.77 7.02 25.74
C ILE A 29 -8.30 8.43 25.75
N ALA A 30 -8.07 9.20 26.82
CA ALA A 30 -8.52 10.59 26.88
C ALA A 30 -7.92 11.41 25.74
N ALA A 31 -6.63 11.23 25.44
CA ALA A 31 -5.99 11.88 24.30
C ALA A 31 -6.60 11.42 22.96
N MET A 32 -6.78 10.10 22.76
CA MET A 32 -7.37 9.54 21.53
C MET A 32 -8.80 10.02 21.32
N VAL A 33 -9.64 9.97 22.34
CA VAL A 33 -11.04 10.41 22.31
C VAL A 33 -11.13 11.92 22.10
N ALA A 34 -10.35 12.71 22.86
CA ALA A 34 -10.34 14.17 22.70
C ALA A 34 -9.99 14.57 21.27
N LEU A 35 -8.95 13.95 20.69
CA LEU A 35 -8.55 14.23 19.32
C LEU A 35 -9.60 13.74 18.30
N THR A 36 -10.16 12.56 18.53
CA THR A 36 -11.23 11.96 17.71
C THR A 36 -12.50 12.78 17.73
N LEU A 37 -12.75 13.60 18.75
CA LEU A 37 -13.88 14.52 18.82
C LEU A 37 -13.54 15.92 18.29
N ALA A 38 -12.39 16.47 18.69
CA ALA A 38 -12.00 17.83 18.36
C ALA A 38 -11.88 18.06 16.85
N ILE A 39 -11.30 17.09 16.13
CA ILE A 39 -11.09 17.19 14.67
C ILE A 39 -12.42 17.19 13.90
N PRO A 40 -13.34 16.23 14.09
CA PRO A 40 -14.66 16.28 13.44
C PRO A 40 -15.44 17.55 13.75
N ILE A 41 -15.40 18.03 14.99
CA ILE A 41 -16.09 19.25 15.40
C ILE A 41 -15.48 20.46 14.65
N GLY A 42 -14.16 20.57 14.63
CA GLY A 42 -13.44 21.62 13.89
C GLY A 42 -13.69 21.58 12.38
N ALA A 43 -13.57 20.40 11.77
CA ALA A 43 -13.78 20.22 10.34
C ALA A 43 -15.25 20.46 9.93
N GLY A 44 -16.20 19.92 10.71
CA GLY A 44 -17.63 20.08 10.44
C GLY A 44 -18.11 21.52 10.65
N SER A 45 -17.63 22.20 11.69
CA SER A 45 -17.91 23.63 11.90
C SER A 45 -17.29 24.49 10.79
N GLY A 46 -16.10 24.16 10.30
CA GLY A 46 -15.48 24.85 9.16
C GLY A 46 -16.31 24.75 7.88
N VAL A 47 -16.87 23.57 7.58
CA VAL A 47 -17.78 23.38 6.43
C VAL A 47 -19.06 24.20 6.59
N ARG A 48 -19.61 24.28 7.80
CA ARG A 48 -20.78 25.12 8.09
C ARG A 48 -20.49 26.61 8.00
N ALA A 49 -19.34 27.05 8.49
CA ALA A 49 -18.90 28.44 8.36
C ALA A 49 -18.78 28.79 6.87
N LEU A 50 -18.18 27.93 6.05
CA LEU A 50 -18.10 28.13 4.62
C LEU A 50 -19.48 28.27 3.97
N ALA A 51 -20.45 27.43 4.35
CA ALA A 51 -21.82 27.53 3.87
C ALA A 51 -22.49 28.86 4.30
N ALA A 52 -22.29 29.29 5.55
CA ALA A 52 -22.86 30.53 6.08
C ALA A 52 -22.25 31.79 5.44
N PHE A 53 -20.95 31.79 5.12
CA PHE A 53 -20.27 32.92 4.47
C PHE A 53 -20.46 32.95 2.93
N GLY A 54 -21.43 32.21 2.40
CA GLY A 54 -21.77 32.25 0.97
C GLY A 54 -20.86 31.41 0.08
N GLY A 55 -20.18 30.40 0.64
CA GLY A 55 -19.44 29.41 -0.16
C GLY A 55 -20.37 28.72 -1.15
N GLY A 56 -19.97 28.67 -2.43
CA GLY A 56 -20.79 28.04 -3.47
C GLY A 56 -21.16 26.60 -3.11
N THR A 57 -22.42 26.22 -3.38
CA THR A 57 -23.00 24.92 -3.00
C THR A 57 -22.15 23.73 -3.47
N ALA A 58 -21.59 23.81 -4.68
CA ALA A 58 -20.70 22.78 -5.21
C ALA A 58 -19.41 22.60 -4.38
N VAL A 59 -18.83 23.70 -3.89
CA VAL A 59 -17.59 23.68 -3.10
C VAL A 59 -17.88 23.15 -1.71
N VAL A 60 -18.94 23.64 -1.05
CA VAL A 60 -19.39 23.16 0.26
C VAL A 60 -19.69 21.67 0.22
N ASN A 61 -20.37 21.19 -0.83
CA ASN A 61 -20.72 19.79 -0.97
C ASN A 61 -19.50 18.89 -1.07
N ARG A 62 -18.53 19.27 -1.90
CA ARG A 62 -17.29 18.48 -2.07
C ARG A 62 -16.40 18.53 -0.84
N LEU A 63 -16.23 19.69 -0.21
CA LEU A 63 -15.42 19.84 0.99
C LEU A 63 -16.02 19.14 2.20
N SER A 64 -17.35 19.02 2.30
CA SER A 64 -17.98 18.20 3.36
C SER A 64 -17.59 16.72 3.27
N LEU A 65 -17.48 16.19 2.05
CA LEU A 65 -17.15 14.78 1.83
C LEU A 65 -15.68 14.52 2.09
N VAL A 66 -14.81 15.45 1.65
CA VAL A 66 -13.38 15.41 1.95
C VAL A 66 -13.13 15.56 3.46
N GLY A 67 -13.89 16.44 4.13
CA GLY A 67 -13.83 16.59 5.59
C GLY A 67 -14.19 15.31 6.32
N ALA A 68 -15.29 14.65 5.93
CA ALA A 68 -15.69 13.35 6.49
C ALA A 68 -14.58 12.30 6.36
N PHE A 69 -13.86 12.32 5.24
CA PHE A 69 -12.78 11.38 4.96
C PHE A 69 -11.56 11.58 5.86
N PHE A 70 -11.05 12.82 5.97
CA PHE A 70 -9.89 13.11 6.81
C PHE A 70 -10.14 12.84 8.29
N VAL A 71 -11.35 13.15 8.77
CA VAL A 71 -11.75 12.91 10.16
C VAL A 71 -11.61 11.45 10.55
N VAL A 72 -11.90 10.55 9.62
CA VAL A 72 -11.90 9.11 9.87
C VAL A 72 -10.49 8.53 9.88
N PHE A 73 -9.57 9.07 9.09
CA PHE A 73 -8.21 8.54 9.01
C PHE A 73 -7.32 8.90 10.21
N ILE A 74 -7.51 10.07 10.82
CA ILE A 74 -6.62 10.49 11.91
C ILE A 74 -6.66 9.53 13.11
N PRO A 75 -7.84 9.13 13.63
CA PRO A 75 -7.92 8.12 14.69
C PRO A 75 -7.34 6.76 14.30
N ALA A 76 -7.44 6.38 13.02
CA ALA A 76 -6.82 5.16 12.50
C ALA A 76 -5.29 5.17 12.65
N SER A 77 -4.65 6.33 12.43
CA SER A 77 -3.21 6.50 12.58
C SER A 77 -2.74 6.34 14.03
N PHE A 78 -3.51 6.80 15.02
CA PHE A 78 -3.19 6.56 16.44
C PHE A 78 -3.39 5.10 16.83
N SER A 79 -4.40 4.46 16.27
CA SER A 79 -4.67 3.04 16.54
C SER A 79 -3.59 2.12 15.96
N LEU A 80 -2.86 2.58 14.93
CA LEU A 80 -1.66 1.91 14.43
C LEU A 80 -0.57 1.80 15.50
N VAL A 81 -0.39 2.84 16.33
CA VAL A 81 0.59 2.85 17.41
C VAL A 81 0.22 1.76 18.42
N LEU A 82 -1.04 1.69 18.83
CA LEU A 82 -1.54 0.64 19.74
C LEU A 82 -1.28 -0.78 19.19
N ALA A 83 -1.45 -0.98 17.88
CA ALA A 83 -1.12 -2.26 17.23
C ALA A 83 0.38 -2.58 17.32
N LEU A 84 1.25 -1.58 17.16
CA LEU A 84 2.70 -1.73 17.28
C LEU A 84 3.15 -2.02 18.70
N GLU A 85 2.48 -1.45 19.71
CA GLU A 85 2.81 -1.73 21.13
C GLU A 85 2.37 -3.14 21.57
N SER A 86 1.40 -3.76 20.87
CA SER A 86 0.79 -5.01 21.32
C SER A 86 1.77 -6.16 21.65
N PHE A 87 2.79 -6.40 20.81
CA PHE A 87 3.82 -7.41 21.09
C PHE A 87 5.14 -6.82 21.57
N VAL A 88 5.53 -5.65 21.05
CA VAL A 88 6.78 -5.00 21.44
C VAL A 88 6.70 -4.50 22.89
N GLY A 89 5.56 -3.94 23.30
CA GLY A 89 5.32 -3.50 24.67
C GLY A 89 5.33 -4.66 25.65
N GLU A 90 4.72 -5.81 25.32
CA GLU A 90 4.84 -7.02 26.16
C GLU A 90 6.27 -7.56 26.22
N ARG A 91 7.04 -7.40 25.14
CA ARG A 91 8.47 -7.76 25.12
C ARG A 91 9.29 -6.84 26.03
N GLU A 92 9.09 -5.53 25.95
CA GLU A 92 9.78 -4.55 26.81
C GLU A 92 9.36 -4.67 28.29
N ARG A 93 8.11 -5.04 28.56
CA ARG A 93 7.59 -5.35 29.91
C ARG A 93 7.97 -6.76 30.39
N THR A 94 8.75 -7.52 29.61
CA THR A 94 9.18 -8.91 29.90
C THR A 94 8.02 -9.88 30.19
N THR A 95 6.83 -9.64 29.65
CA THR A 95 5.63 -10.49 29.85
C THR A 95 5.37 -11.42 28.66
N LEU A 96 6.14 -11.27 27.57
CA LEU A 96 6.00 -12.09 26.37
C LEU A 96 6.20 -13.59 26.66
N GLU A 97 7.17 -13.96 27.48
CA GLU A 97 7.45 -15.36 27.82
C GLU A 97 6.29 -16.01 28.57
N VAL A 98 5.63 -15.25 29.45
CA VAL A 98 4.43 -15.69 30.19
C VAL A 98 3.24 -15.87 29.22
N LEU A 99 3.08 -15.00 28.22
CA LEU A 99 2.04 -15.18 27.22
C LEU A 99 2.29 -16.42 26.36
N LEU A 100 3.54 -16.68 25.99
CA LEU A 100 3.93 -17.84 25.19
C LEU A 100 3.86 -19.17 25.95
N SER A 101 3.95 -19.16 27.28
CA SER A 101 3.79 -20.35 28.12
C SER A 101 2.32 -20.76 28.33
N THR A 102 1.36 -19.90 27.94
CA THR A 102 -0.06 -20.25 28.01
C THR A 102 -0.43 -21.37 27.01
N PRO A 103 -1.46 -22.20 27.33
CA PRO A 103 -1.93 -23.27 26.45
C PRO A 103 -2.74 -22.76 25.23
N LEU A 104 -2.60 -21.48 24.86
CA LEU A 104 -3.29 -20.84 23.74
C LEU A 104 -2.56 -21.08 22.42
N ARG A 105 -3.29 -21.33 21.33
CA ARG A 105 -2.63 -21.44 20.03
C ARG A 105 -2.07 -20.10 19.58
N GLU A 106 -1.00 -20.20 18.82
CA GLU A 106 -0.35 -19.07 18.16
C GLU A 106 -1.32 -18.18 17.37
N ALA A 107 -2.17 -18.80 16.55
CA ALA A 107 -3.21 -18.10 15.81
C ALA A 107 -4.28 -17.46 16.71
N GLU A 108 -4.56 -18.00 17.90
CA GLU A 108 -5.56 -17.47 18.83
C GLU A 108 -5.05 -16.20 19.52
N ILE A 109 -3.77 -16.17 19.90
CA ILE A 109 -3.12 -14.97 20.45
C ILE A 109 -3.08 -13.85 19.41
N TYR A 110 -2.64 -14.16 18.19
CA TYR A 110 -2.60 -13.19 17.09
C TYR A 110 -3.98 -12.64 16.76
N ALA A 111 -4.99 -13.51 16.60
CA ALA A 111 -6.37 -13.08 16.35
C ALA A 111 -6.92 -12.21 17.48
N GLY A 112 -6.67 -12.58 18.74
CA GLY A 112 -7.11 -11.81 19.90
C GLY A 112 -6.57 -10.38 19.90
N LYS A 113 -5.26 -10.23 19.65
CA LYS A 113 -4.59 -8.92 19.58
C LYS A 113 -5.10 -8.06 18.42
N VAL A 114 -5.23 -8.65 17.24
CA VAL A 114 -5.75 -7.92 16.08
C VAL A 114 -7.19 -7.46 16.34
N VAL A 115 -8.05 -8.32 16.89
CA VAL A 115 -9.46 -7.98 17.18
C VAL A 115 -9.57 -6.90 18.24
N ALA A 116 -8.78 -6.96 19.32
CA ALA A 116 -8.79 -5.94 20.37
C ALA A 116 -8.45 -4.56 19.81
N VAL A 117 -7.35 -4.46 19.06
CA VAL A 117 -6.91 -3.18 18.49
C VAL A 117 -7.87 -2.70 17.40
N LEU A 118 -8.35 -3.60 16.55
CA LEU A 118 -9.32 -3.27 15.50
C LEU A 118 -10.64 -2.74 16.11
N ALA A 119 -11.11 -3.30 17.22
CA ALA A 119 -12.30 -2.83 17.90
C ALA A 119 -12.15 -1.40 18.43
N VAL A 120 -11.02 -1.09 19.09
CA VAL A 120 -10.70 0.28 19.53
C VAL A 120 -10.64 1.23 18.33
N ALA A 121 -9.91 0.84 17.29
CA ALA A 121 -9.71 1.66 16.10
C ALA A 121 -11.02 2.01 15.39
N LEU A 122 -11.86 1.01 15.12
CA LEU A 122 -13.14 1.20 14.45
C LEU A 122 -14.11 2.00 15.30
N THR A 123 -14.11 1.81 16.62
CA THR A 123 -14.96 2.60 17.53
C THR A 123 -14.61 4.07 17.46
N LEU A 124 -13.32 4.42 17.47
CA LEU A 124 -12.87 5.80 17.33
C LEU A 124 -13.18 6.37 15.94
N CYS A 125 -12.89 5.62 14.87
CA CYS A 125 -13.13 6.07 13.50
C CYS A 125 -14.62 6.34 13.24
N TYR A 126 -15.50 5.43 13.67
CA TYR A 126 -16.95 5.58 13.51
C TYR A 126 -17.55 6.58 14.47
N GLY A 127 -17.06 6.66 15.71
CA GLY A 127 -17.43 7.74 16.62
C GLY A 127 -17.12 9.11 16.02
N GLY A 128 -15.91 9.29 15.48
CA GLY A 128 -15.50 10.51 14.79
C GLY A 128 -16.35 10.82 13.56
N LEU A 129 -16.67 9.82 12.73
CA LEU A 129 -17.56 10.00 11.57
C LEU A 129 -18.98 10.41 11.96
N ILE A 130 -19.54 9.79 13.00
CA ILE A 130 -20.88 10.14 13.50
C ILE A 130 -20.89 11.58 13.99
N VAL A 131 -19.91 11.97 14.80
CA VAL A 131 -19.78 13.34 15.31
C VAL A 131 -19.60 14.33 14.16
N TYR A 132 -18.78 14.01 13.15
CA TYR A 132 -18.66 14.82 11.95
C TYR A 132 -20.02 15.03 11.28
N CYS A 133 -20.76 13.94 11.07
CA CYS A 133 -22.05 13.99 10.39
C CYS A 133 -23.06 14.84 11.15
N LEU A 134 -23.09 14.73 12.48
CA LEU A 134 -23.95 15.52 13.36
C LEU A 134 -23.58 17.01 13.37
N VAL A 135 -22.31 17.36 13.16
CA VAL A 135 -21.88 18.75 13.15
C VAL A 135 -22.03 19.37 11.76
N ALA A 136 -21.62 18.67 10.70
CA ALA A 136 -21.46 19.23 9.36
C ALA A 136 -22.77 19.32 8.57
N PHE A 137 -23.59 18.26 8.54
CA PHE A 137 -24.73 18.16 7.62
C PHE A 137 -26.05 18.82 8.06
N PRO A 138 -26.35 19.06 9.35
CA PRO A 138 -27.59 19.74 9.70
C PRO A 138 -27.70 21.13 9.06
N GLY A 139 -28.82 21.37 8.37
CA GLY A 139 -29.08 22.64 7.70
C GLY A 139 -28.43 22.82 6.32
N LEU A 140 -27.64 21.85 5.84
CA LEU A 140 -27.07 21.90 4.48
C LEU A 140 -28.06 21.49 3.37
N GLY A 141 -29.21 20.90 3.72
CA GLY A 141 -30.24 20.50 2.76
C GLY A 141 -29.92 19.26 1.91
N TYR A 142 -28.76 18.61 2.12
CA TYR A 142 -28.42 17.32 1.53
C TYR A 142 -27.69 16.43 2.53
N PHE A 143 -27.85 15.11 2.41
CA PHE A 143 -27.13 14.13 3.20
C PHE A 143 -26.66 12.97 2.29
N PRO A 144 -25.35 12.86 2.00
CA PRO A 144 -24.83 11.94 1.00
C PRO A 144 -24.64 10.52 1.56
N ILE A 145 -25.75 9.87 1.95
CA ILE A 145 -25.73 8.55 2.63
C ILE A 145 -24.94 7.49 1.86
N GLY A 146 -25.07 7.43 0.53
CA GLY A 146 -24.39 6.43 -0.29
C GLY A 146 -22.86 6.57 -0.27
N ILE A 147 -22.36 7.81 -0.32
CA ILE A 147 -20.91 8.09 -0.29
C ILE A 147 -20.37 7.89 1.13
N LEU A 148 -21.12 8.32 2.15
CA LEU A 148 -20.74 8.10 3.55
C LEU A 148 -20.68 6.60 3.90
N LEU A 149 -21.58 5.80 3.34
CA LEU A 149 -21.55 4.35 3.51
C LEU A 149 -20.35 3.72 2.80
N ALA A 150 -20.06 4.12 1.56
CA ALA A 150 -18.88 3.65 0.82
C ALA A 150 -17.59 4.02 1.55
N LEU A 151 -17.51 5.24 2.10
CA LEU A 151 -16.41 5.73 2.92
C LEU A 151 -16.28 4.94 4.22
N ALA A 152 -17.39 4.69 4.93
CA ALA A 152 -17.40 3.90 6.16
C ALA A 152 -16.93 2.45 5.91
N LEU A 153 -17.27 1.87 4.75
CA LEU A 153 -16.80 0.54 4.37
C LEU A 153 -15.32 0.54 3.96
N SER A 154 -14.89 1.50 3.14
CA SER A 154 -13.48 1.65 2.76
C SER A 154 -12.59 1.82 4.00
N THR A 155 -13.06 2.60 4.97
CA THR A 155 -12.42 2.79 6.28
C THR A 155 -12.19 1.47 7.00
N ILE A 156 -13.20 0.59 7.11
CA ILE A 156 -13.01 -0.71 7.78
C ILE A 156 -11.86 -1.46 7.15
N CYS A 157 -11.87 -1.52 5.82
CA CYS A 157 -10.91 -2.29 5.04
C CYS A 157 -9.49 -1.73 5.24
N GLN A 158 -9.36 -0.41 5.25
CA GLN A 158 -8.10 0.28 5.48
C GLN A 158 -7.57 0.11 6.89
N VAL A 159 -8.41 0.32 7.91
CA VAL A 159 -8.04 0.13 9.32
C VAL A 159 -7.65 -1.32 9.57
N ALA A 160 -8.40 -2.28 9.01
CA ALA A 160 -8.06 -3.70 9.11
C ALA A 160 -6.70 -4.02 8.49
N ALA A 161 -6.40 -3.47 7.31
CA ALA A 161 -5.09 -3.63 6.66
C ALA A 161 -3.97 -3.02 7.50
N MET A 162 -4.16 -1.79 8.01
CA MET A 162 -3.19 -1.08 8.85
C MET A 162 -2.88 -1.84 10.14
N VAL A 163 -3.92 -2.25 10.88
CA VAL A 163 -3.76 -3.00 12.14
C VAL A 163 -3.08 -4.35 11.88
N SER A 164 -3.50 -5.08 10.84
CA SER A 164 -2.90 -6.38 10.52
C SER A 164 -1.42 -6.23 10.17
N GLY A 165 -1.06 -5.22 9.37
CA GLY A 165 0.32 -4.89 9.06
C GLY A 165 1.14 -4.51 10.29
N ALA A 166 0.58 -3.65 11.15
CA ALA A 166 1.28 -3.18 12.36
C ALA A 166 1.53 -4.30 13.36
N VAL A 167 0.57 -5.20 13.57
CA VAL A 167 0.78 -6.35 14.46
C VAL A 167 1.89 -7.25 13.91
N ILE A 168 2.00 -7.44 12.59
CA ILE A 168 3.10 -8.22 12.00
C ILE A 168 4.45 -7.52 12.16
N ILE A 169 4.50 -6.19 12.01
CA ILE A 169 5.71 -5.43 12.29
C ILE A 169 6.08 -5.53 13.78
N SER A 170 5.10 -5.43 14.67
CA SER A 170 5.25 -5.57 16.13
C SER A 170 5.89 -6.91 16.51
N LEU A 171 5.49 -8.00 15.86
CA LEU A 171 6.10 -9.32 16.07
C LEU A 171 7.60 -9.34 15.78
N ASN A 172 8.03 -8.62 14.74
CA ASN A 172 9.40 -8.61 14.24
C ASN A 172 10.28 -7.51 14.88
N ALA A 173 9.68 -6.48 15.46
CA ALA A 173 10.38 -5.34 16.04
C ALA A 173 10.94 -5.66 17.42
N ARG A 174 12.19 -5.29 17.69
CA ARG A 174 12.85 -5.56 18.98
C ARG A 174 12.59 -4.51 20.05
N THR A 175 12.38 -3.25 19.62
CA THR A 175 12.20 -2.11 20.52
C THR A 175 11.08 -1.23 20.01
N MET A 176 10.44 -0.50 20.92
CA MET A 176 9.36 0.43 20.61
C MET A 176 9.80 1.53 19.65
N ARG A 177 11.03 2.02 19.81
CA ARG A 177 11.61 3.03 18.90
C ARG A 177 11.75 2.50 17.47
N ALA A 178 12.19 1.25 17.31
CA ALA A 178 12.30 0.63 15.99
C ALA A 178 10.92 0.36 15.38
N ALA A 179 9.96 -0.10 16.18
CA ALA A 179 8.58 -0.32 15.75
C ALA A 179 7.94 0.98 15.23
N ASN A 180 8.13 2.10 15.94
CA ASN A 180 7.60 3.39 15.54
C ASN A 180 8.23 3.93 14.25
N VAL A 181 9.52 3.70 14.00
CA VAL A 181 10.13 4.03 12.69
C VAL A 181 9.57 3.12 11.58
N MET A 182 9.34 1.84 11.89
CA MET A 182 8.72 0.93 10.94
C MET A 182 7.23 1.22 10.70
N ALA A 183 6.55 1.96 11.58
CA ALA A 183 5.19 2.44 11.36
C ALA A 183 5.07 3.26 10.08
N SER A 184 6.11 4.04 9.74
CA SER A 184 6.16 4.84 8.52
C SER A 184 6.03 3.98 7.25
N PHE A 185 6.45 2.72 7.29
CA PHE A 185 6.26 1.77 6.18
C PHE A 185 4.82 1.36 5.94
N ILE A 186 3.93 1.59 6.91
CA ILE A 186 2.47 1.41 6.77
C ILE A 186 1.81 2.75 6.46
N ILE A 187 2.19 3.82 7.17
CA ILE A 187 1.55 5.13 7.02
C ILE A 187 1.76 5.70 5.61
N LEU A 188 2.97 5.58 5.04
CA LEU A 188 3.29 6.15 3.74
C LEU A 188 2.49 5.55 2.56
N PRO A 189 2.37 4.22 2.39
CA PRO A 189 1.51 3.68 1.34
C PRO A 189 0.02 3.99 1.60
N MET A 190 -0.41 4.01 2.85
CA MET A 190 -1.80 4.36 3.20
C MET A 190 -2.10 5.83 2.88
N SER A 191 -1.17 6.76 3.14
CA SER A 191 -1.37 8.17 2.80
C SER A 191 -1.54 8.40 1.31
N LEU A 192 -0.85 7.63 0.46
CA LEU A 192 -1.05 7.65 -0.99
C LEU A 192 -2.46 7.18 -1.36
N VAL A 193 -2.92 6.06 -0.80
CA VAL A 193 -4.29 5.55 -1.03
C VAL A 193 -5.32 6.61 -0.66
N LEU A 194 -5.12 7.27 0.49
CA LEU A 194 -6.04 8.29 0.98
C LEU A 194 -6.05 9.55 0.11
N GLN A 195 -4.87 9.99 -0.34
CA GLN A 195 -4.77 11.13 -1.25
C GLN A 195 -5.49 10.85 -2.57
N LEU A 196 -5.40 9.62 -3.10
CA LEU A 196 -6.11 9.20 -4.30
C LEU A 196 -7.63 9.17 -4.08
N GLU A 197 -8.11 8.61 -2.97
CA GLU A 197 -9.54 8.61 -2.64
C GLU A 197 -10.09 10.04 -2.46
N ALA A 198 -9.37 10.90 -1.73
CA ALA A 198 -9.75 12.30 -1.55
C ALA A 198 -9.80 13.06 -2.89
N ALA A 199 -8.83 12.83 -3.78
CA ALA A 199 -8.83 13.39 -5.12
C ALA A 199 -10.05 12.94 -5.95
N LEU A 200 -10.41 11.64 -5.88
CA LEU A 200 -11.57 11.10 -6.58
C LEU A 200 -12.89 11.69 -6.06
N ILE A 201 -13.02 11.88 -4.75
CA ILE A 201 -14.17 12.56 -4.14
C ILE A 201 -14.27 14.00 -4.67
N LEU A 202 -13.16 14.73 -4.73
CA LEU A 202 -13.12 16.10 -5.27
C LEU A 202 -13.48 16.18 -6.76
N LEU A 203 -13.15 15.15 -7.53
CA LEU A 203 -13.53 15.01 -8.94
C LEU A 203 -15.00 14.62 -9.13
N GLY A 204 -15.72 14.34 -8.03
CA GLY A 204 -17.12 13.90 -8.06
C GLY A 204 -17.28 12.44 -8.49
N ARG A 205 -16.24 11.63 -8.32
CA ARG A 205 -16.16 10.23 -8.77
C ARG A 205 -16.06 9.25 -7.61
N ALA A 206 -16.95 9.43 -6.64
CA ALA A 206 -16.98 8.64 -5.41
C ALA A 206 -17.35 7.15 -5.64
N GLU A 207 -17.86 6.79 -6.82
CA GLU A 207 -18.14 5.40 -7.20
C GLU A 207 -16.89 4.50 -7.14
N PHE A 208 -15.70 5.05 -7.36
CA PHE A 208 -14.45 4.30 -7.30
C PHE A 208 -14.01 3.96 -5.88
N LEU A 209 -14.63 4.53 -4.84
CA LEU A 209 -14.35 4.17 -3.44
C LEU A 209 -14.62 2.68 -3.17
N TRP A 210 -15.57 2.07 -3.88
CA TRP A 210 -15.84 0.63 -3.79
C TRP A 210 -14.67 -0.22 -4.29
N CYS A 211 -13.99 0.23 -5.35
CA CYS A 211 -12.80 -0.45 -5.86
C CYS A 211 -11.64 -0.38 -4.85
N PHE A 212 -11.48 0.77 -4.19
CA PHE A 212 -10.49 0.91 -3.12
C PHE A 212 -10.84 0.08 -1.88
N ALA A 213 -12.10 0.06 -1.46
CA ALA A 213 -12.56 -0.82 -0.38
C ALA A 213 -12.26 -2.29 -0.69
N LEU A 214 -12.54 -2.75 -1.93
CA LEU A 214 -12.22 -4.10 -2.38
C LEU A 214 -10.70 -4.36 -2.37
N LEU A 215 -9.90 -3.45 -2.91
CA LEU A 215 -8.44 -3.54 -2.92
C LEU A 215 -7.90 -3.67 -1.48
N MET A 216 -8.35 -2.82 -0.58
CA MET A 216 -7.93 -2.81 0.82
C MET A 216 -8.41 -4.05 1.57
N THR A 217 -9.57 -4.61 1.20
CA THR A 217 -10.03 -5.92 1.72
C THR A 217 -9.06 -7.03 1.32
N VAL A 218 -8.64 -7.07 0.06
CA VAL A 218 -7.66 -8.06 -0.42
C VAL A 218 -6.35 -7.91 0.35
N VAL A 219 -5.85 -6.68 0.50
CA VAL A 219 -4.63 -6.39 1.28
C VAL A 219 -4.80 -6.83 2.73
N ALA A 220 -5.91 -6.50 3.39
CA ALA A 220 -6.19 -6.91 4.76
C ALA A 220 -6.21 -8.43 4.92
N VAL A 221 -6.87 -9.16 4.01
CA VAL A 221 -6.91 -10.63 4.04
C VAL A 221 -5.52 -11.23 3.85
N VAL A 222 -4.72 -10.69 2.94
CA VAL A 222 -3.34 -11.14 2.70
C VAL A 222 -2.48 -10.91 3.95
N LEU A 223 -2.54 -9.73 4.55
CA LEU A 223 -1.79 -9.40 5.77
C LEU A 223 -2.23 -10.27 6.95
N LEU A 224 -3.53 -10.44 7.19
CA LEU A 224 -4.04 -11.32 8.24
C LEU A 224 -3.52 -12.75 8.08
N ARG A 225 -3.58 -13.29 6.85
CA ARG A 225 -3.05 -14.64 6.55
C ARG A 225 -1.56 -14.74 6.79
N MET A 226 -0.80 -13.73 6.37
CA MET A 226 0.65 -13.65 6.62
C MET A 226 0.92 -13.69 8.13
N GLY A 227 0.19 -12.91 8.92
CA GLY A 227 0.31 -12.91 10.38
C GLY A 227 0.01 -14.27 11.02
N PHE A 228 -1.03 -14.96 10.57
CA PHE A 228 -1.35 -16.31 11.06
C PHE A 228 -0.27 -17.35 10.75
N SER A 229 0.33 -17.30 9.56
CA SER A 229 1.42 -18.21 9.19
C SER A 229 2.78 -17.83 9.79
N GLY A 230 2.90 -16.58 10.20
CA GLY A 230 4.15 -15.97 10.59
C GLY A 230 4.48 -16.06 12.07
N PHE A 231 3.46 -16.26 12.88
CA PHE A 231 3.64 -16.43 14.30
C PHE A 231 4.09 -17.86 14.56
N SER A 232 5.34 -18.05 14.99
CA SER A 232 5.87 -19.31 15.50
C SER A 232 6.74 -19.05 16.72
N ARG A 233 6.35 -19.60 17.88
CA ARG A 233 6.98 -19.47 19.20
C ARG A 233 8.49 -19.70 19.13
N GLU A 234 8.90 -20.76 18.44
CA GLU A 234 10.29 -21.16 18.28
C GLU A 234 11.11 -20.11 17.50
N THR A 235 10.52 -19.53 16.46
CA THR A 235 11.21 -18.52 15.63
C THR A 235 11.32 -17.16 16.31
N LEU A 236 10.39 -16.83 17.22
CA LEU A 236 10.44 -15.61 18.02
C LEU A 236 11.57 -15.69 19.06
N LEU A 237 11.67 -16.82 19.76
CA LEU A 237 12.71 -17.07 20.78
C LEU A 237 14.10 -17.26 20.16
N ALA A 238 14.21 -17.99 19.04
CA ALA A 238 15.48 -18.17 18.34
C ALA A 238 16.02 -16.86 17.71
N ARG A 239 15.15 -15.88 17.43
CA ARG A 239 15.54 -14.60 16.82
C ARG A 239 16.28 -13.68 17.76
N ASP A 240 16.05 -13.77 19.07
CA ASP A 240 16.73 -12.95 20.06
C ASP A 240 18.21 -13.33 20.20
N VAL A 241 18.55 -14.58 19.88
CA VAL A 241 19.91 -15.12 20.00
C VAL A 241 20.77 -14.91 18.74
N GLY A 242 20.18 -14.73 17.54
CA GLY A 242 20.86 -15.04 16.26
C GLY A 242 21.20 -13.94 15.23
N LEU A 243 21.02 -12.64 15.51
CA LEU A 243 21.19 -11.57 14.48
C LEU A 243 22.36 -10.60 14.74
N ARG A 244 23.59 -11.11 14.79
CA ARG A 244 24.79 -10.25 14.72
C ARG A 244 25.16 -9.98 13.24
N HIS A 245 25.32 -8.71 12.86
CA HIS A 245 25.73 -8.17 11.54
C HIS A 245 24.74 -8.34 10.35
N PRO A 246 23.63 -7.57 10.30
CA PRO A 246 22.66 -7.61 9.19
C PRO A 246 23.27 -7.20 7.83
N LEU A 247 24.16 -6.20 7.84
CA LEU A 247 24.79 -5.65 6.63
C LEU A 247 25.72 -6.65 5.94
N ARG A 248 26.48 -7.43 6.71
CA ARG A 248 27.36 -8.49 6.16
C ARG A 248 26.55 -9.62 5.53
N ARG A 249 25.40 -10.00 6.11
CA ARG A 249 24.47 -10.95 5.48
C ARG A 249 23.86 -10.38 4.20
N ALA A 250 23.46 -9.11 4.19
CA ALA A 250 22.93 -8.44 3.00
C ALA A 250 23.93 -8.50 1.84
N ILE A 251 25.16 -8.07 2.09
CA ILE A 251 26.25 -8.12 1.11
C ILE A 251 26.57 -9.55 0.71
N GLY A 252 26.63 -10.49 1.67
CA GLY A 252 26.88 -11.91 1.40
C GLY A 252 25.81 -12.55 0.53
N ALA A 253 24.53 -12.26 0.76
CA ALA A 253 23.44 -12.78 -0.06
C ALA A 253 23.41 -12.18 -1.47
N VAL A 254 23.73 -10.89 -1.59
CA VAL A 254 23.88 -10.22 -2.88
C VAL A 254 25.06 -10.82 -3.65
N ARG A 255 26.24 -10.96 -3.03
CA ARG A 255 27.42 -11.61 -3.64
C ARG A 255 27.15 -13.06 -4.03
N ALA A 256 26.56 -13.86 -3.14
CA ALA A 256 26.19 -15.25 -3.44
C ALA A 256 25.14 -15.35 -4.57
N SER A 257 24.34 -14.31 -4.80
CA SER A 257 23.42 -14.23 -5.94
C SER A 257 24.15 -14.11 -7.28
N PHE A 258 25.36 -13.53 -7.28
CA PHE A 258 26.22 -13.46 -8.46
C PHE A 258 26.90 -14.80 -8.77
N ASP A 259 27.24 -15.60 -7.75
CA ASP A 259 28.05 -16.81 -7.92
C ASP A 259 27.25 -18.13 -8.14
N GLN A 260 26.04 -18.28 -7.57
CA GLN A 260 25.39 -19.61 -7.49
C GLN A 260 23.94 -19.69 -7.99
N ARG A 261 23.51 -18.85 -8.94
CA ARG A 261 22.09 -18.80 -9.36
C ARG A 261 21.84 -19.02 -10.84
N PRO A 262 20.66 -19.58 -11.21
CA PRO A 262 20.31 -19.94 -12.60
C PRO A 262 20.51 -18.77 -13.57
N ALA A 263 20.83 -19.08 -14.83
CA ALA A 263 20.96 -18.10 -15.90
C ALA A 263 19.69 -17.25 -16.05
N PHE A 264 19.83 -16.01 -16.54
CA PHE A 264 18.74 -15.03 -16.71
C PHE A 264 17.45 -15.61 -17.34
N PRO A 265 17.47 -16.35 -18.46
CA PRO A 265 16.24 -16.93 -19.04
C PRO A 265 15.60 -17.98 -18.14
N ARG A 266 16.41 -18.76 -17.41
CA ARG A 266 15.90 -19.75 -16.44
C ARG A 266 15.27 -19.07 -15.24
N LEU A 267 15.77 -17.91 -14.81
CA LEU A 267 15.15 -17.11 -13.75
C LEU A 267 13.75 -16.61 -14.15
N VAL A 268 13.62 -16.05 -15.36
CA VAL A 268 12.33 -15.59 -15.91
C VAL A 268 11.35 -16.77 -15.99
N TRP A 269 11.79 -17.92 -16.49
CA TRP A 269 10.96 -19.13 -16.58
C TRP A 269 10.51 -19.65 -15.22
N MET A 270 11.42 -19.72 -14.25
CA MET A 270 11.10 -20.16 -12.88
C MET A 270 10.10 -19.23 -12.18
N ARG A 271 10.04 -17.96 -12.59
CA ARG A 271 9.15 -16.93 -12.04
C ARG A 271 8.03 -16.54 -13.01
N ARG A 272 7.63 -17.46 -13.90
CA ARG A 272 6.62 -17.20 -14.94
C ARG A 272 5.29 -16.64 -14.43
N ILE A 273 4.83 -17.03 -13.24
CA ILE A 273 3.55 -16.55 -12.69
C ILE A 273 3.64 -15.04 -12.36
N PRO A 274 4.59 -14.56 -11.54
CA PRO A 274 4.82 -13.12 -11.37
C PRO A 274 5.04 -12.36 -12.68
N MET A 275 5.77 -12.96 -13.63
CA MET A 275 6.00 -12.36 -14.96
C MET A 275 4.69 -12.18 -15.73
N LEU A 276 3.83 -13.19 -15.74
CA LEU A 276 2.53 -13.14 -16.39
C LEU A 276 1.62 -12.09 -15.73
N LEU A 277 1.63 -11.98 -14.40
CA LEU A 277 0.87 -10.95 -13.69
C LEU A 277 1.32 -9.53 -14.07
N ALA A 278 2.63 -9.29 -14.17
CA ALA A 278 3.15 -8.02 -14.67
C ALA A 278 2.79 -7.82 -16.16
N ALA A 279 2.93 -8.84 -17.01
CA ALA A 279 2.58 -8.77 -18.42
C ALA A 279 1.10 -8.44 -18.65
N LEU A 280 0.20 -8.97 -17.81
CA LEU A 280 -1.23 -8.66 -17.84
C LEU A 280 -1.53 -7.22 -17.40
N GLY A 281 -0.64 -6.58 -16.63
CA GLY A 281 -0.81 -5.21 -16.18
C GLY A 281 -0.97 -4.22 -17.33
N PHE A 282 -0.18 -4.36 -18.39
CA PHE A 282 -0.22 -3.46 -19.54
C PHE A 282 -1.56 -3.48 -20.31
N PRO A 283 -2.08 -4.64 -20.80
CA PRO A 283 -3.35 -4.69 -21.51
C PRO A 283 -4.54 -4.35 -20.62
N ILE A 284 -4.53 -4.75 -19.34
CA ILE A 284 -5.58 -4.37 -18.37
C ILE A 284 -5.56 -2.85 -18.16
N GLY A 285 -4.37 -2.26 -18.03
CA GLY A 285 -4.17 -0.82 -17.97
C GLY A 285 -4.73 -0.13 -19.21
N ALA A 286 -4.36 -0.57 -20.41
CA ALA A 286 -4.83 0.01 -21.66
C ALA A 286 -6.35 -0.06 -21.82
N LEU A 287 -6.97 -1.18 -21.46
CA LEU A 287 -8.42 -1.29 -21.44
C LEU A 287 -9.05 -0.33 -20.41
N ALA A 288 -8.52 -0.30 -19.18
CA ALA A 288 -9.02 0.57 -18.13
C ALA A 288 -8.87 2.05 -18.49
N GLY A 289 -7.75 2.45 -19.09
CA GLY A 289 -7.50 3.81 -19.56
C GLY A 289 -8.44 4.22 -20.69
N TYR A 290 -8.66 3.32 -21.66
CA TYR A 290 -9.58 3.56 -22.77
C TYR A 290 -11.02 3.71 -22.27
N LEU A 291 -11.46 2.83 -21.38
CA LEU A 291 -12.77 2.94 -20.73
C LEU A 291 -12.87 4.23 -19.90
N ALA A 292 -11.84 4.59 -19.15
CA ALA A 292 -11.83 5.81 -18.34
C ALA A 292 -11.93 7.09 -19.19
N GLY A 293 -11.26 7.12 -20.34
CA GLY A 293 -11.32 8.23 -21.29
C GLY A 293 -12.66 8.30 -22.03
N SER A 294 -13.17 7.17 -22.52
CA SER A 294 -14.41 7.10 -23.29
C SER A 294 -15.68 7.35 -22.46
N THR A 295 -15.70 6.87 -21.22
CA THR A 295 -16.83 7.10 -20.28
C THR A 295 -16.75 8.46 -19.58
N GLY A 296 -15.63 9.19 -19.73
CA GLY A 296 -15.36 10.42 -18.98
C GLY A 296 -15.22 10.20 -17.47
N ALA A 297 -14.97 8.96 -17.03
CA ALA A 297 -14.81 8.62 -15.63
C ALA A 297 -13.59 9.31 -14.99
N VAL A 298 -12.52 9.52 -15.76
CA VAL A 298 -11.39 10.36 -15.36
C VAL A 298 -11.40 11.61 -16.24
N PRO A 299 -11.59 12.82 -15.67
CA PRO A 299 -11.57 14.05 -16.45
C PRO A 299 -10.23 14.25 -17.16
N ALA A 300 -10.28 14.58 -18.46
CA ALA A 300 -9.09 14.76 -19.27
C ALA A 300 -8.11 15.80 -18.69
N VAL A 301 -8.60 16.78 -17.92
CA VAL A 301 -7.75 17.78 -17.23
C VAL A 301 -6.75 17.16 -16.24
N VAL A 302 -7.03 15.97 -15.69
CA VAL A 302 -6.14 15.27 -14.75
C VAL A 302 -4.98 14.60 -15.49
N VAL A 303 -5.26 14.03 -16.67
CA VAL A 303 -4.29 13.20 -17.42
C VAL A 303 -3.55 14.01 -18.49
N ARG A 304 -4.17 15.05 -19.05
CA ARG A 304 -3.57 15.94 -20.06
C ARG A 304 -2.23 16.54 -19.64
N PRO A 305 -2.01 17.02 -18.40
CA PRO A 305 -0.70 17.51 -17.98
C PRO A 305 0.37 16.44 -18.11
N VAL A 306 0.10 15.21 -17.65
CA VAL A 306 1.03 14.08 -17.74
C VAL A 306 1.34 13.75 -19.20
N LEU A 307 0.31 13.60 -20.05
CA LEU A 307 0.50 13.36 -21.48
C LEU A 307 1.28 14.50 -22.16
N SER A 308 0.98 15.76 -21.80
CA SER A 308 1.66 16.92 -22.37
C SER A 308 3.10 17.08 -21.90
N SER A 309 3.44 16.57 -20.71
CA SER A 309 4.81 16.51 -20.21
C SER A 309 5.61 15.44 -20.95
N LEU A 310 5.01 14.28 -21.21
CA LEU A 310 5.63 13.22 -22.02
C LEU A 310 5.90 13.69 -23.46
N VAL A 311 4.98 14.46 -24.04
CA VAL A 311 5.17 15.06 -25.38
C VAL A 311 6.17 16.21 -25.36
N ARG A 312 6.22 17.03 -24.30
CA ARG A 312 7.19 18.15 -24.20
C ARG A 312 8.60 17.70 -23.89
N SER A 313 8.79 16.60 -23.18
CA SER A 313 10.12 16.00 -23.02
C SER A 313 10.70 15.50 -24.34
N ALA A 314 9.86 15.30 -25.36
CA ALA A 314 10.24 14.75 -26.67
C ALA A 314 10.71 15.81 -27.70
N GLY A 315 11.18 16.99 -27.30
CA GLY A 315 11.49 18.03 -28.30
C GLY A 315 12.06 19.37 -27.84
N SER A 316 12.59 19.50 -26.63
CA SER A 316 13.12 20.78 -26.13
C SER A 316 14.62 20.77 -25.80
N GLY A 317 15.36 19.70 -26.10
CA GLY A 317 16.78 19.55 -25.78
C GLY A 317 17.61 18.96 -26.93
N GLY A 318 18.92 18.82 -26.72
CA GLY A 318 19.74 18.03 -27.62
C GLY A 318 19.41 16.54 -27.47
N ALA A 319 19.42 15.77 -28.57
CA ALA A 319 19.14 14.33 -28.60
C ALA A 319 19.82 13.54 -27.47
N PHE A 320 21.06 13.91 -27.13
CA PHE A 320 21.81 13.27 -26.05
C PHE A 320 21.25 13.55 -24.64
N GLU A 321 20.83 14.79 -24.37
CA GLU A 321 20.28 15.18 -23.06
C GLU A 321 18.91 14.52 -22.83
N GLU A 322 18.12 14.43 -23.89
CA GLU A 322 16.80 13.81 -23.89
C GLU A 322 16.89 12.29 -23.62
N ALA A 323 17.82 11.60 -24.31
CA ALA A 323 18.07 10.19 -24.08
C ALA A 323 18.53 9.91 -22.64
N ILE A 324 19.37 10.79 -22.05
CA ILE A 324 19.78 10.67 -20.65
C ILE A 324 18.60 10.86 -19.70
N ALA A 325 17.72 11.84 -19.97
CA ALA A 325 16.56 12.12 -19.13
C ALA A 325 15.58 10.94 -19.11
N ILE A 326 15.25 10.38 -20.28
CA ILE A 326 14.39 9.19 -20.42
C ILE A 326 15.02 7.99 -19.71
N PHE A 327 16.31 7.73 -19.97
CA PHE A 327 17.03 6.65 -19.32
C PHE A 327 17.03 6.78 -17.79
N ALA A 328 17.35 7.97 -17.27
CA ALA A 328 17.39 8.22 -15.83
C ALA A 328 16.01 8.06 -15.19
N HIS A 329 14.95 8.54 -15.85
CA HIS A 329 13.58 8.37 -15.38
C HIS A 329 13.20 6.89 -15.27
N ASN A 330 13.46 6.11 -16.31
CA ASN A 330 13.10 4.69 -16.36
C ASN A 330 13.92 3.85 -15.37
N VAL A 331 15.22 4.12 -15.22
CA VAL A 331 16.05 3.45 -14.21
C VAL A 331 15.58 3.80 -12.80
N LEU A 332 15.26 5.07 -12.53
CA LEU A 332 14.73 5.49 -11.24
C LEU A 332 13.39 4.82 -10.95
N ALA A 333 12.50 4.71 -11.94
CA ALA A 333 11.23 4.00 -11.81
C ALA A 333 11.42 2.52 -11.41
N LEU A 334 12.37 1.81 -12.04
CA LEU A 334 12.68 0.43 -11.66
C LEU A 334 13.17 0.31 -10.21
N ILE A 335 14.14 1.15 -9.83
CA ILE A 335 14.69 1.16 -8.47
C ILE A 335 13.59 1.46 -7.45
N PHE A 336 12.76 2.47 -7.72
CA PHE A 336 11.69 2.89 -6.82
C PHE A 336 10.63 1.80 -6.66
N VAL A 337 10.24 1.12 -7.76
CA VAL A 337 9.31 0.00 -7.73
C VAL A 337 9.85 -1.17 -6.90
N ALA A 338 11.14 -1.47 -6.98
CA ALA A 338 11.77 -2.51 -6.18
C ALA A 338 11.72 -2.20 -4.67
N VAL A 339 11.94 -0.95 -4.29
CA VAL A 339 11.83 -0.48 -2.90
C VAL A 339 10.38 -0.56 -2.41
N LEU A 340 9.44 -0.07 -3.22
CA LEU A 340 8.01 -0.13 -2.91
C LEU A 340 7.45 -1.55 -2.92
N ALA A 341 8.09 -2.52 -3.57
CA ALA A 341 7.56 -3.89 -3.69
C ALA A 341 7.38 -4.56 -2.33
N ILE A 342 8.25 -4.27 -1.36
CA ILE A 342 8.15 -4.79 0.00
C ILE A 342 6.94 -4.19 0.72
N LEU A 343 6.73 -2.89 0.55
CA LEU A 343 5.67 -2.12 1.23
C LEU A 343 4.29 -2.40 0.66
N THR A 344 4.23 -2.59 -0.66
CA THR A 344 3.00 -2.77 -1.42
C THR A 344 2.67 -4.23 -1.68
N VAL A 345 3.40 -5.16 -1.05
CA VAL A 345 3.23 -6.61 -1.24
C VAL A 345 3.29 -6.99 -2.73
N GLY A 346 4.17 -6.31 -3.48
CA GLY A 346 4.39 -6.54 -4.90
C GLY A 346 3.45 -5.79 -5.85
N LEU A 347 2.45 -5.06 -5.34
CA LEU A 347 1.54 -4.28 -6.18
C LEU A 347 2.27 -3.20 -7.01
N SER A 348 3.34 -2.62 -6.48
CA SER A 348 4.19 -1.68 -7.25
C SER A 348 4.74 -2.28 -8.54
N GLY A 349 5.04 -3.58 -8.54
CA GLY A 349 5.51 -4.30 -9.72
C GLY A 349 4.44 -4.46 -10.80
N PHE A 350 3.17 -4.61 -10.40
CA PHE A 350 2.04 -4.60 -11.32
C PHE A 350 1.76 -3.18 -11.87
N LEU A 351 1.85 -2.17 -11.01
CA LEU A 351 1.66 -0.77 -11.38
C LEU A 351 2.69 -0.26 -12.39
N LEU A 352 3.91 -0.78 -12.35
CA LEU A 352 4.97 -0.45 -13.31
C LEU A 352 4.56 -0.70 -14.77
N THR A 353 3.78 -1.76 -15.02
CA THR A 353 3.26 -2.10 -16.35
C THR A 353 1.85 -1.55 -16.59
N PHE A 354 1.03 -1.45 -15.53
CA PHE A 354 -0.35 -0.98 -15.63
C PHE A 354 -0.43 0.53 -15.93
N ALA A 355 0.40 1.36 -15.29
CA ALA A 355 0.31 2.82 -15.46
C ALA A 355 0.65 3.29 -16.89
N PRO A 356 1.73 2.82 -17.54
CA PRO A 356 1.98 3.14 -18.96
C PRO A 356 0.86 2.64 -19.88
N GLY A 357 0.33 1.43 -19.62
CA GLY A 357 -0.82 0.90 -20.34
C GLY A 357 -2.05 1.80 -20.19
N PHE A 358 -2.36 2.25 -18.96
CA PHE A 358 -3.46 3.18 -18.69
C PHE A 358 -3.32 4.49 -19.45
N LEU A 359 -2.13 5.09 -19.45
CA LEU A 359 -1.88 6.32 -20.21
C LEU A 359 -2.07 6.12 -21.72
N LEU A 360 -1.57 5.00 -22.27
CA LEU A 360 -1.78 4.63 -23.67
C LEU A 360 -3.28 4.53 -24.01
N GLY A 361 -4.03 3.75 -23.22
CA GLY A 361 -5.46 3.56 -23.44
C GLY A 361 -6.24 4.87 -23.34
N PHE A 362 -5.89 5.71 -22.38
CA PHE A 362 -6.51 7.02 -22.21
C PHE A 362 -6.21 7.95 -23.39
N ALA A 363 -4.96 7.97 -23.86
CA ALA A 363 -4.58 8.71 -25.06
C ALA A 363 -5.32 8.22 -26.31
N ALA A 364 -5.52 6.89 -26.44
CA ALA A 364 -6.29 6.30 -27.52
C ALA A 364 -7.77 6.71 -27.49
N ALA A 365 -8.37 6.83 -26.31
CA ALA A 365 -9.74 7.30 -26.16
C ALA A 365 -9.92 8.78 -26.51
N LEU A 366 -8.88 9.61 -26.31
CA LEU A 366 -8.90 11.03 -26.67
C LEU A 366 -8.63 11.30 -28.15
N SER A 367 -7.94 10.37 -28.83
CA SER A 367 -7.49 10.53 -30.21
C SER A 367 -7.89 9.31 -31.04
N SER A 368 -6.99 8.33 -31.16
CA SER A 368 -7.24 7.03 -31.78
C SER A 368 -6.17 6.03 -31.32
N TRP A 369 -6.47 4.73 -31.40
CA TRP A 369 -5.48 3.68 -31.14
C TRP A 369 -4.25 3.78 -32.05
N THR A 370 -4.43 4.20 -33.30
CA THR A 370 -3.33 4.40 -34.25
C THR A 370 -2.37 5.47 -33.75
N VAL A 371 -2.87 6.66 -33.37
CA VAL A 371 -2.03 7.77 -32.89
C VAL A 371 -1.38 7.44 -31.53
N ALA A 372 -2.11 6.76 -30.65
CA ALA A 372 -1.59 6.38 -29.35
C ALA A 372 -0.48 5.32 -29.46
N LEU A 373 -0.65 4.31 -30.32
CA LEU A 373 0.36 3.28 -30.53
C LEU A 373 1.58 3.81 -31.27
N THR A 374 1.44 4.74 -32.23
CA THR A 374 2.59 5.33 -32.91
C THR A 374 3.53 6.06 -31.96
N GLY A 375 3.03 6.64 -30.86
CA GLY A 375 3.87 7.26 -29.84
C GLY A 375 4.61 6.28 -28.92
N ILE A 376 4.30 4.98 -28.96
CA ILE A 376 4.90 3.94 -28.11
C ILE A 376 5.73 2.93 -28.92
N VAL A 377 5.45 2.75 -30.22
CA VAL A 377 6.15 1.77 -31.05
C VAL A 377 7.68 1.99 -31.12
N PRO A 378 8.24 3.22 -31.15
CA PRO A 378 9.69 3.44 -31.22
C PRO A 378 10.50 2.82 -30.07
N ASN A 379 9.99 2.90 -28.84
CA ASN A 379 10.69 2.56 -27.59
C ASN A 379 10.05 1.38 -26.82
N GLY A 380 8.73 1.19 -26.96
CA GLY A 380 7.94 0.19 -26.26
C GLY A 380 8.34 -1.26 -26.55
N LEU A 381 9.02 -1.53 -27.67
CA LEU A 381 9.54 -2.86 -28.00
C LEU A 381 10.61 -3.34 -27.00
N VAL A 382 11.36 -2.42 -26.40
CA VAL A 382 12.42 -2.74 -25.43
C VAL A 382 11.98 -2.40 -24.00
N GLU A 383 11.27 -1.29 -23.83
CA GLU A 383 10.84 -0.84 -22.50
C GLU A 383 9.76 -1.76 -21.90
N ILE A 384 8.78 -2.22 -22.68
CA ILE A 384 7.70 -3.07 -22.16
C ILE A 384 8.25 -4.41 -21.64
N PRO A 385 9.09 -5.16 -22.38
CA PRO A 385 9.71 -6.37 -21.84
C PRO A 385 10.56 -6.11 -20.59
N ALA A 386 11.33 -5.01 -20.56
CA ALA A 386 12.12 -4.64 -19.40
C ALA A 386 11.23 -4.35 -18.17
N ALA A 387 10.14 -3.60 -18.36
CA ALA A 387 9.15 -3.31 -17.34
C ALA A 387 8.43 -4.57 -16.84
N ILE A 388 8.11 -5.52 -17.72
CA ILE A 388 7.50 -6.81 -17.34
C ILE A 388 8.45 -7.63 -16.47
N ILE A 389 9.73 -7.73 -16.85
CA ILE A 389 10.72 -8.50 -16.09
C ILE A 389 10.95 -7.84 -14.73
N ALA A 390 11.15 -6.53 -14.69
CA ALA A 390 11.33 -5.79 -13.45
C ALA A 390 10.08 -5.89 -12.57
N GLY A 391 8.90 -5.66 -13.14
CA GLY A 391 7.61 -5.75 -12.46
C GLY A 391 7.34 -7.15 -11.91
N GLY A 392 7.62 -8.20 -12.67
CA GLY A 392 7.49 -9.58 -12.25
C GLY A 392 8.45 -9.94 -11.10
N LEU A 393 9.70 -9.48 -11.14
CA LEU A 393 10.64 -9.66 -10.01
C LEU A 393 10.20 -8.86 -8.78
N ALA A 394 9.65 -7.66 -8.94
CA ALA A 394 9.07 -6.88 -7.85
C ALA A 394 7.84 -7.58 -7.23
N ILE A 395 6.94 -8.13 -8.05
CA ILE A 395 5.82 -8.96 -7.58
C ILE A 395 6.36 -10.18 -6.80
N GLN A 396 7.44 -10.81 -7.29
CA GLN A 396 8.07 -11.93 -6.58
C GLN A 396 8.67 -11.50 -5.23
N VAL A 397 9.32 -10.33 -5.14
CA VAL A 397 9.79 -9.76 -3.87
C VAL A 397 8.61 -9.61 -2.91
N GLY A 398 7.50 -9.03 -3.36
CA GLY A 398 6.26 -8.94 -2.60
C GLY A 398 5.70 -10.30 -2.19
N ALA A 399 5.63 -11.28 -3.08
CA ALA A 399 5.15 -12.62 -2.77
C ALA A 399 6.02 -13.33 -1.73
N THR A 400 7.34 -13.09 -1.73
CA THR A 400 8.23 -13.65 -0.70
C THR A 400 8.06 -13.02 0.68
N THR A 401 7.46 -11.82 0.78
CA THR A 401 7.12 -11.26 2.10
C THR A 401 5.93 -11.98 2.72
N ILE A 402 4.97 -12.44 1.91
CA ILE A 402 3.70 -13.06 2.34
C ILE A 402 3.88 -14.45 2.94
N HIS A 403 4.72 -15.28 2.34
CA HIS A 403 4.93 -16.65 2.83
C HIS A 403 5.93 -16.63 3.97
N MET A 404 5.57 -17.09 5.16
CA MET A 404 6.52 -17.35 6.26
C MET A 404 6.82 -18.85 6.34
N ASP A 405 8.04 -19.25 5.96
CA ASP A 405 8.54 -20.63 6.11
C ASP A 405 9.45 -20.71 7.35
N ALA A 406 9.38 -21.84 8.04
CA ALA A 406 10.12 -22.10 9.26
C ALA A 406 11.66 -22.13 9.09
N SER A 407 12.18 -22.45 7.90
CA SER A 407 13.59 -22.90 7.73
C SER A 407 14.60 -21.84 7.26
N GLY A 408 14.31 -20.55 7.34
CA GLY A 408 15.27 -19.52 6.91
C GLY A 408 14.99 -18.07 7.32
N GLY A 409 13.85 -17.82 7.98
CA GLY A 409 13.43 -16.49 8.39
C GLY A 409 12.95 -15.60 7.23
N TRP A 410 12.13 -14.61 7.57
CA TRP A 410 11.59 -13.63 6.63
C TRP A 410 12.69 -12.82 5.92
N SER A 411 13.69 -12.36 6.67
CA SER A 411 14.76 -11.49 6.16
C SER A 411 15.62 -12.17 5.09
N ALA A 412 16.01 -13.43 5.27
CA ALA A 412 16.87 -14.12 4.31
C ALA A 412 16.18 -14.34 2.96
N ARG A 413 14.86 -14.61 2.95
CA ARG A 413 14.09 -14.82 1.71
C ARG A 413 13.83 -13.53 0.96
N VAL A 414 13.43 -12.46 1.65
CA VAL A 414 13.27 -11.13 1.03
C VAL A 414 14.61 -10.65 0.45
N LEU A 415 15.69 -10.81 1.20
CA LEU A 415 17.04 -10.48 0.76
C LEU A 415 17.46 -11.32 -0.46
N LYS A 416 17.09 -12.61 -0.49
CA LYS A 416 17.30 -13.50 -1.62
C LYS A 416 16.51 -13.06 -2.86
N ALA A 417 15.26 -12.59 -2.72
CA ALA A 417 14.46 -12.09 -3.83
C ALA A 417 14.96 -10.73 -4.34
N LEU A 418 15.33 -9.81 -3.44
CA LEU A 418 15.99 -8.55 -3.79
C LEU A 418 17.30 -8.78 -4.55
N ALA A 419 18.08 -9.78 -4.14
CA ALA A 419 19.32 -10.10 -4.81
C ALA A 419 19.11 -10.67 -6.24
N ASP A 420 17.98 -11.33 -6.51
CA ASP A 420 17.58 -11.70 -7.89
C ASP A 420 17.22 -10.45 -8.70
N TYR A 421 16.50 -9.50 -8.08
CA TYR A 421 16.15 -8.22 -8.70
C TYR A 421 17.40 -7.40 -9.08
N VAL A 422 18.32 -7.21 -8.14
CA VAL A 422 19.57 -6.46 -8.36
C VAL A 422 20.41 -7.12 -9.47
N ARG A 423 20.44 -8.45 -9.53
CA ARG A 423 21.13 -9.16 -10.62
C ARG A 423 20.46 -8.90 -11.98
N ALA A 424 19.14 -8.84 -12.04
CA ALA A 424 18.42 -8.56 -13.28
C ALA A 424 18.68 -7.13 -13.79
N LEU A 425 18.94 -6.16 -12.91
CA LEU A 425 19.31 -4.79 -13.31
C LEU A 425 20.53 -4.74 -14.23
N ARG A 426 21.47 -5.71 -14.13
CA ARG A 426 22.61 -5.81 -15.06
C ARG A 426 22.18 -5.94 -16.52
N TRP A 427 21.01 -6.52 -16.79
CA TRP A 427 20.45 -6.69 -18.14
C TRP A 427 19.40 -5.63 -18.46
N LEU A 428 18.60 -5.23 -17.46
CA LEU A 428 17.54 -4.23 -17.62
C LEU A 428 18.10 -2.83 -17.87
N VAL A 429 19.16 -2.42 -17.16
CA VAL A 429 19.73 -1.07 -17.31
C VAL A 429 20.30 -0.86 -18.73
N PRO A 430 21.11 -1.76 -19.30
CA PRO A 430 21.52 -1.63 -20.71
C PRO A 430 20.35 -1.63 -21.69
N ALA A 431 19.32 -2.45 -21.45
CA ALA A 431 18.13 -2.46 -22.31
C ALA A 431 17.39 -1.11 -22.28
N LEU A 432 17.25 -0.48 -21.11
CA LEU A 432 16.67 0.86 -21.00
C LEU A 432 17.51 1.93 -21.69
N ALA A 433 18.85 1.80 -21.69
CA ALA A 433 19.72 2.72 -22.41
C ALA A 433 19.49 2.62 -23.93
N VAL A 434 19.33 1.39 -24.45
CA VAL A 434 18.97 1.17 -25.86
C VAL A 434 17.58 1.73 -26.17
N ALA A 435 16.60 1.51 -25.29
CA ALA A 435 15.25 2.05 -25.45
C ALA A 435 15.24 3.58 -25.54
N ALA A 436 15.98 4.25 -24.66
CA ALA A 436 16.07 5.72 -24.65
C ALA A 436 16.74 6.29 -25.90
N VAL A 437 17.76 5.61 -26.45
CA VAL A 437 18.36 6.00 -27.72
C VAL A 437 17.37 5.79 -28.87
N LEU A 438 16.66 4.66 -28.90
CA LEU A 438 15.65 4.41 -29.92
C LEU A 438 14.52 5.45 -29.89
N GLU A 439 14.10 5.88 -28.70
CA GLU A 439 13.06 6.90 -28.53
C GLU A 439 13.46 8.23 -29.17
N VAL A 440 14.69 8.69 -28.94
CA VAL A 440 15.17 9.96 -29.49
C VAL A 440 15.44 9.91 -31.01
N TRP A 441 15.77 8.73 -31.54
CA TRP A 441 16.11 8.58 -32.96
C TRP A 441 14.92 8.24 -33.86
N LEU A 442 13.87 7.64 -33.30
CA LEU A 442 12.71 7.13 -34.03
C LEU A 442 11.37 7.77 -33.60
N GLY A 443 11.32 8.38 -32.43
CA GLY A 443 10.20 9.21 -31.95
C GLY A 443 10.32 10.64 -32.48
#